data_AF-A0A364K6M1-F1
#
_entry.id   AF-A0A364K6M1-F1
#
_cell.length_a   1.000
_cell.length_b   1.000
_cell.length_c   1.000
_cell.angle_alpha   90.00
_cell.angle_beta   90.00
_cell.angle_gamma   90.00
#
_symmetry.space_group_name_H-M   'P 1'
#
loop_
_entity.id
_entity.type
_entity.pdbx_description
1 polymer ?
#
loop_
_entity_poly.entity_id
_entity_poly.type
_entity_poly.pdbx_seq_one_letter_code
_entity_poly.pdbx_strand_id
1 'polypeptide(L)'
;MKLEQRQSPISDLDIRTNNGKMQIGGYAARFHKLPMPLWGFREQIQPGAFSKSIQENNIKALWNHDSNYPLGSSKSGSLRLQ
;
A
#
# COMPACT_ATOMS: atom_id res chain seq x y z
N MET A 1 -23.75 -12.49 -15.20
CA MET A 1 -22.29 -12.34 -15.01
C MET A 1 -21.92 -12.93 -13.66
N LYS A 2 -20.86 -13.74 -13.59
CA LYS A 2 -20.33 -14.26 -12.32
C LYS A 2 -19.25 -13.29 -11.84
N LEU A 3 -19.51 -12.59 -10.75
CA LEU A 3 -18.55 -11.67 -10.14
C LEU A 3 -17.45 -12.50 -9.46
N GLU A 4 -16.19 -12.35 -9.87
CA GLU A 4 -15.07 -12.85 -9.07
C GLU A 4 -14.64 -11.75 -8.09
N GLN A 5 -14.70 -12.06 -6.79
CA GLN A 5 -14.08 -11.26 -5.75
C GLN A 5 -12.83 -11.97 -5.24
N ARG A 6 -11.71 -11.25 -5.14
CA ARG A 6 -10.47 -11.75 -4.56
C ARG A 6 -10.08 -10.85 -3.40
N GLN A 7 -9.83 -11.48 -2.25
CA GLN A 7 -9.29 -10.83 -1.08
C GLN A 7 -7.87 -11.37 -0.87
N SER A 8 -6.90 -10.48 -0.75
CA SER A 8 -5.57 -10.87 -0.28
C SER A 8 -5.50 -10.58 1.21
N PRO A 9 -5.12 -11.55 2.06
CA PRO A 9 -4.96 -11.27 3.48
C PRO A 9 -3.89 -10.19 3.65
N ILE A 10 -4.24 -9.10 4.31
CA ILE A 10 -3.26 -8.11 4.76
C ILE A 10 -2.42 -8.81 5.83
N SER A 11 -1.22 -9.23 5.43
CA SER A 11 -0.25 -9.85 6.31
C SER A 11 0.74 -8.76 6.72
N ASP A 12 1.05 -8.68 8.01
CA ASP A 12 2.01 -7.73 8.59
C ASP A 12 1.52 -6.26 8.64
N LEU A 13 0.23 -6.05 8.93
CA LEU A 13 -0.24 -4.73 9.40
C LEU A 13 0.08 -4.60 10.89
N ASP A 14 0.72 -3.48 11.23
CA ASP A 14 1.11 -3.16 12.59
C ASP A 14 0.45 -1.85 13.02
N ILE A 15 -0.18 -1.84 14.18
CA ILE A 15 -0.83 -0.67 14.75
C ILE A 15 -0.21 -0.43 16.11
N ARG A 16 0.45 0.72 16.27
CA ARG A 16 1.17 1.08 17.49
C ARG A 16 0.73 2.46 17.97
N THR A 17 0.84 2.68 19.27
CA THR A 17 0.71 4.01 19.87
C THR A 17 2.08 4.47 20.34
N ASN A 18 2.51 5.65 19.90
CA ASN A 18 3.78 6.27 20.30
C ASN A 18 3.52 7.73 20.68
N ASN A 19 3.90 8.13 21.90
CA ASN A 19 3.66 9.46 22.47
C ASN A 19 2.21 9.97 22.28
N GLY A 20 1.22 9.09 22.52
CA GLY A 20 -0.20 9.40 22.37
C GLY A 20 -0.69 9.53 20.92
N LYS A 21 0.14 9.21 19.92
CA LYS A 21 -0.24 9.20 18.51
C LYS A 21 -0.30 7.77 17.98
N MET A 22 -1.38 7.43 17.29
CA MET A 22 -1.48 6.16 16.58
C MET A 22 -0.63 6.17 15.31
N GLN A 23 0.02 5.05 15.04
CA GLN A 23 0.84 4.80 13.86
C GLN A 23 0.40 3.48 13.23
N ILE A 24 0.29 3.46 11.90
CA ILE A 24 -0.02 2.27 11.12
C ILE A 24 1.21 1.97 10.26
N GLY A 25 1.74 0.76 10.39
CA GLY A 25 2.89 0.25 9.65
C GLY A 25 2.53 -1.01 8.86
N GLY A 26 3.26 -1.27 7.78
CA GLY A 26 3.07 -2.46 6.96
C GLY A 26 3.61 -2.27 5.55
N TYR A 27 3.32 -3.25 4.68
CA TYR A 27 3.74 -3.21 3.29
C TYR A 27 2.62 -2.74 2.37
N ALA A 28 2.82 -1.63 1.68
CA ALA A 28 1.92 -1.17 0.62
C ALA A 28 2.04 -2.07 -0.65
N ALA A 29 3.25 -2.54 -0.95
CA ALA A 29 3.54 -3.50 -2.01
C ALA A 29 4.77 -4.34 -1.60
N ARG A 30 4.83 -5.62 -2.01
CA ARG A 30 5.98 -6.49 -1.78
C ARG A 30 6.69 -6.80 -3.11
N PHE A 31 7.99 -6.54 -3.16
CA PHE A 31 8.82 -6.89 -4.30
C PHE A 31 9.14 -8.38 -4.35
N HIS A 32 9.45 -8.89 -5.54
CA HIS A 32 9.86 -10.27 -5.78
C HIS A 32 8.88 -11.37 -5.32
N LYS A 33 7.65 -11.01 -4.95
CA LYS A 33 6.60 -11.98 -4.65
C LYS A 33 5.97 -12.45 -5.95
N LEU A 34 5.96 -13.77 -6.19
CA LEU A 34 5.17 -14.38 -7.26
C LEU A 34 3.74 -14.60 -6.74
N PRO A 35 2.73 -13.85 -7.22
CA PRO A 35 1.34 -14.01 -6.85
C PRO A 35 0.74 -15.24 -7.54
N MET A 36 -0.50 -15.54 -7.15
CA MET A 36 -1.31 -16.54 -7.82
C MET A 36 -1.45 -16.18 -9.32
N PRO A 37 -1.46 -17.17 -10.23
CA PRO A 37 -1.65 -16.91 -11.65
C PRO A 37 -2.90 -16.08 -11.90
N LEU A 38 -2.73 -14.98 -12.61
CA LEU A 38 -3.78 -14.11 -13.10
C LEU A 38 -3.99 -14.46 -14.56
N TRP A 39 -5.07 -15.16 -14.90
CA TRP A 39 -5.53 -15.30 -16.30
C TRP A 39 -4.42 -15.75 -17.29
N GLY A 40 -3.53 -16.64 -16.84
CA GLY A 40 -2.41 -17.17 -17.66
C GLY A 40 -1.06 -16.46 -17.49
N PHE A 41 -0.98 -15.36 -16.73
CA PHE A 41 0.27 -14.67 -16.40
C PHE A 41 0.54 -14.61 -14.89
N ARG A 42 1.79 -14.33 -14.51
CA ARG A 42 2.20 -14.03 -13.13
C ARG A 42 2.80 -12.63 -13.12
N GLU A 43 2.31 -11.77 -12.24
CA GLU A 43 2.85 -10.42 -12.08
C GLU A 43 3.96 -10.41 -11.04
N GLN A 44 5.06 -9.69 -11.27
CA GLN A 44 6.08 -9.50 -10.24
C GLN A 44 6.48 -8.03 -10.22
N ILE A 45 6.41 -7.42 -9.03
CA ILE A 45 6.88 -6.06 -8.83
C ILE A 45 8.40 -6.11 -8.60
N GLN A 46 9.15 -5.48 -9.49
CA GLN A 46 10.60 -5.32 -9.34
C GLN A 46 10.94 -4.17 -8.38
N PRO A 47 12.07 -4.24 -7.66
CA PRO A 47 12.62 -3.09 -6.95
C PRO A 47 12.76 -1.91 -7.91
N GLY A 48 12.39 -0.72 -7.43
CA GLY A 48 12.43 0.50 -8.23
C GLY A 48 11.21 0.74 -9.11
N ALA A 49 10.26 -0.20 -9.20
CA ALA A 49 9.01 -0.01 -9.97
C ALA A 49 8.25 1.26 -9.57
N PHE A 50 8.36 1.69 -8.30
CA PHE A 50 7.69 2.88 -7.78
C PHE A 50 8.63 4.08 -7.54
N SER A 51 9.92 3.99 -7.87
CA SER A 51 10.91 5.03 -7.51
C SER A 51 10.51 6.42 -8.00
N LYS A 52 10.10 6.53 -9.26
CA LYS A 52 9.65 7.80 -9.84
C LYS A 52 8.45 8.39 -9.10
N SER A 53 7.43 7.56 -8.84
CA SER A 53 6.22 8.00 -8.15
C SER A 53 6.47 8.42 -6.70
N ILE A 54 7.36 7.70 -5.99
CA ILE A 54 7.76 8.04 -4.62
C ILE A 54 8.49 9.39 -4.59
N GLN A 55 9.26 9.70 -5.62
CA GLN A 55 10.03 10.96 -5.71
C GLN A 55 9.18 12.15 -6.16
N GLU A 56 8.30 11.96 -7.15
CA GLU A 56 7.63 13.06 -7.83
C GLU A 56 6.23 13.38 -7.29
N ASN A 57 5.55 12.42 -6.65
CA ASN A 57 4.13 12.57 -6.30
C ASN A 57 3.88 12.74 -4.80
N ASN A 58 2.79 13.44 -4.47
CA ASN A 58 2.22 13.37 -3.13
C ASN A 58 1.39 12.09 -2.98
N ILE A 59 1.86 11.17 -2.14
CA ILE A 59 1.22 9.88 -1.92
C ILE A 59 0.35 9.96 -0.68
N LYS A 60 -0.89 9.48 -0.80
CA LYS A 60 -1.88 9.47 0.28
C LYS A 60 -2.25 8.04 0.66
N ALA A 61 -2.31 7.77 1.95
CA ALA A 61 -3.05 6.62 2.47
C ALA A 61 -4.51 7.05 2.67
N LEU A 62 -5.44 6.33 2.04
CA LEU A 62 -6.86 6.67 2.07
C LEU A 62 -7.65 5.55 2.75
N TRP A 63 -8.68 5.92 3.49
CA TRP A 63 -9.68 4.96 3.92
C TRP A 63 -10.56 4.56 2.74
N ASN A 64 -10.62 3.27 2.41
CA ASN A 64 -11.49 2.72 1.36
C ASN A 64 -11.38 3.44 -0.02
N HIS A 65 -10.18 3.89 -0.38
CA HIS A 65 -9.92 4.70 -1.59
C HIS A 65 -10.69 6.04 -1.66
N ASP A 66 -11.29 6.50 -0.56
CA ASP A 66 -12.01 7.77 -0.50
C ASP A 66 -11.05 8.92 -0.19
N SER A 67 -10.94 9.86 -1.13
CA SER A 67 -10.09 11.05 -1.00
C SER A 67 -10.55 12.04 0.08
N ASN A 68 -11.79 11.93 0.57
CA ASN A 68 -12.31 12.73 1.69
C ASN A 68 -11.74 12.29 3.03
N TYR A 69 -11.22 11.06 3.12
CA TYR A 69 -10.69 10.47 4.36
C TYR A 69 -9.22 10.06 4.24
N PRO A 70 -8.29 11.04 4.13
CA PRO A 70 -6.86 10.76 4.14
C PRO A 70 -6.37 10.36 5.55
N LEU A 71 -5.75 9.20 5.65
CA LEU A 71 -5.09 8.70 6.85
C LEU A 71 -3.66 9.23 6.99
N GLY A 72 -3.02 9.59 5.88
CA GLY A 72 -1.66 10.12 5.86
C GLY A 72 -1.26 10.66 4.49
N SER A 73 -0.24 11.52 4.45
CA SER A 73 0.25 12.17 3.23
C SER A 73 1.77 12.32 3.26
N SER A 74 2.45 11.94 2.18
CA SER A 74 3.91 12.03 2.10
C SER A 74 4.37 13.48 2.13
N LYS A 75 3.61 14.40 1.51
CA LYS A 75 3.92 15.84 1.51
C LYS A 75 3.83 16.50 2.89
N SER A 76 2.96 16.02 3.77
CA SER A 76 2.82 16.56 5.14
C SER A 76 3.71 15.85 6.16
N GLY A 77 4.43 14.80 5.74
CA GLY A 77 5.30 13.99 6.61
C GLY A 77 4.56 13.04 7.56
N SER A 78 3.23 12.91 7.45
CA SER A 78 2.43 11.97 8.26
C SER A 78 2.42 10.55 7.68
N LEU A 79 2.92 10.38 6.45
CA LEU A 79 3.15 9.08 5.81
C LEU A 79 4.60 9.00 5.33
N ARG A 80 5.22 7.84 5.54
CA ARG A 80 6.59 7.53 5.10
C ARG A 80 6.58 6.23 4.31
N LEU A 81 7.34 6.20 3.21
CA LEU A 81 7.58 5.01 2.40
C LEU A 81 9.09 4.74 2.39
N GLN A 82 9.45 3.46 2.34
CA GLN A 82 10.82 2.96 2.35
C GLN A 82 11.03 2.00 1.18
#